data_AF-A0A3Q1F274-F1
#
_entry.id   AF-A0A3Q1F274-F1
#
_cell.length_a   1.000
_cell.length_b   1.000
_cell.length_c   1.000
_cell.angle_alpha   90.00
_cell.angle_beta   90.00
_cell.angle_gamma   90.00
#
_symmetry.space_group_name_H-M   'P 1'
#
loop_
_entity.id
_entity.type
_entity.pdbx_description
1 polymer ?
#
loop_
_entity_poly.entity_id
_entity_poly.type
_entity_poly.pdbx_seq_one_letter_code
_entity_poly.pdbx_strand_id
1 'polypeptide(L)'
;MADAAVPSSVHPFPFHSFSLHLTLIFLCSIKSCIRMMVIFCQSVYDGQEHGLFMEKLDARIRNHDREIEKMCNHHFQGFVDSITELLKVRGEAQKLKSQVTETNRRLQDDGKDLMSSMEELKQCRVQQRNIATTIDKLTHCLPVLEMYSRLQEQMKARRYYPALRTLEQLEQTCLPRAGQYRFCSIMAENIPKLRTQIRDTAMTQLRDFLESIRKHSDKIGETAIRQVRTLWKNSPTEQVDD
;
A
#
# COMPACT_ATOMS: atom_id res chain seq x y z
N MET A 1 24.91 1.64 9.33
CA MET A 1 25.53 2.47 8.28
C MET A 1 25.88 3.79 8.94
N ALA A 2 27.18 4.08 9.01
CA ALA A 2 27.84 5.25 9.60
C ALA A 2 27.75 5.45 11.14
N ASP A 3 28.57 4.69 11.86
CA ASP A 3 29.20 5.17 13.10
C ASP A 3 30.05 6.40 12.76
N ALA A 4 29.64 7.57 13.22
CA ALA A 4 30.43 8.79 13.12
C ALA A 4 31.48 8.78 14.24
N ALA A 5 32.70 8.41 13.87
CA ALA A 5 33.89 8.58 14.70
C ALA A 5 34.02 10.06 15.09
N VAL A 6 33.88 10.35 16.39
CA VAL A 6 34.26 11.64 16.98
C VAL A 6 35.78 11.73 16.92
N PRO A 7 36.39 12.74 16.27
CA PRO A 7 37.83 12.93 16.35
C PRO A 7 38.17 13.50 17.73
N SER A 8 38.59 12.62 18.63
CA SER A 8 39.26 12.95 19.89
C SER A 8 40.69 13.41 19.62
N SER A 9 40.83 14.64 19.12
CA SER A 9 42.11 15.36 19.13
C SER A 9 41.89 16.82 19.48
N VAL A 10 41.32 17.04 20.68
CA VAL A 10 41.49 18.32 21.36
C VAL A 10 42.95 18.37 21.79
N HIS A 11 43.80 18.98 20.97
CA HIS A 11 45.13 19.38 21.41
C HIS A 11 44.96 20.24 22.68
N PRO A 12 45.67 19.94 23.79
CA PRO A 12 45.55 20.75 24.99
C PRO A 12 46.05 22.15 24.67
N PHE A 13 45.13 23.12 24.62
CA PHE A 13 45.47 24.53 24.58
C PHE A 13 46.40 24.84 25.77
N PRO A 14 47.52 25.55 25.58
CA PRO A 14 48.54 25.71 26.59
C PRO A 14 48.13 26.81 27.59
N PHE A 15 47.02 26.61 28.30
CA PHE A 15 46.53 27.54 29.33
C PHE A 15 47.57 27.74 30.44
N HIS A 16 48.37 26.72 30.75
CA HIS A 16 49.42 26.82 31.76
C HIS A 16 50.62 27.68 31.31
N SER A 17 50.95 27.63 30.02
CA SER A 17 52.03 28.44 29.45
C SER A 17 51.62 29.90 29.31
N PHE A 18 50.34 30.17 29.01
CA PHE A 18 49.81 31.53 28.93
C PHE A 18 49.75 32.21 30.31
N SER A 19 49.37 31.47 31.36
CA SER A 19 49.33 31.99 32.74
C SER A 19 50.72 32.31 33.30
N LEU A 20 51.72 31.44 33.08
CA LEU A 20 53.11 31.75 33.47
C LEU A 20 53.70 32.92 32.66
N HIS A 21 53.38 33.02 31.37
CA HIS A 21 53.85 34.12 30.54
C HIS A 21 53.24 35.45 30.96
N LEU A 22 51.93 35.47 31.28
CA LEU A 22 51.24 36.67 31.74
C LEU A 22 51.74 37.13 33.12
N THR A 23 52.02 36.19 34.03
CA THR A 23 52.61 36.50 35.35
C THR A 23 54.05 37.02 35.24
N LEU A 24 54.87 36.45 34.34
CA LEU A 24 56.22 36.96 34.05
C LEU A 24 56.19 38.37 33.43
N ILE A 25 55.28 38.64 32.49
CA ILE A 25 55.09 39.99 31.92
C ILE A 25 54.68 40.97 33.03
N PHE A 26 53.72 40.58 33.89
CA PHE A 26 53.23 41.44 34.97
C PHE A 26 54.34 41.76 35.99
N LEU A 27 55.13 40.75 36.39
CA LEU A 27 56.28 40.91 37.29
C LEU A 27 57.40 41.76 36.66
N CYS A 28 57.66 41.60 35.36
CA CYS A 28 58.64 42.42 34.63
C CYS A 28 58.21 43.89 34.57
N SER A 29 56.93 44.15 34.26
CA SER A 29 56.34 45.50 34.27
C SER A 29 56.40 46.15 35.65
N ILE A 30 56.08 45.41 36.72
CA ILE A 30 56.19 45.90 38.10
C ILE A 30 57.65 46.24 38.44
N LYS A 31 58.60 45.36 38.11
CA LYS A 31 60.04 45.58 38.37
C LYS A 31 60.56 46.80 37.60
N SER A 32 60.10 47.01 36.38
CA SER A 32 60.42 48.20 35.58
C SER A 32 59.80 49.48 36.15
N CYS A 33 58.57 49.43 36.68
CA CYS A 33 57.94 50.55 37.38
C CYS A 33 58.69 50.94 38.65
N ILE A 34 59.07 49.96 39.48
CA ILE A 34 59.84 50.20 40.71
C ILE A 34 61.19 50.83 40.38
N ARG A 35 61.90 50.33 39.36
CA ARG A 35 63.20 50.89 38.94
C ARG A 35 63.08 52.35 38.47
N MET A 36 61.99 52.70 37.81
CA MET A 36 61.74 54.06 37.34
C MET A 36 61.35 55.01 38.47
N MET A 37 60.58 54.53 39.46
CA MET A 37 60.25 55.26 40.68
C MET A 37 61.52 55.62 41.48
N VAL A 38 62.49 54.69 41.56
CA VAL A 38 63.78 54.92 42.22
C VAL A 38 64.58 56.02 41.50
N ILE A 39 64.64 55.99 40.17
CA ILE A 39 65.33 57.02 39.36
C ILE A 39 64.66 58.39 39.52
N PHE A 40 63.32 58.44 39.58
CA PHE A 40 62.57 59.67 39.85
C PHE A 40 62.93 60.25 41.22
N CYS A 41 62.82 59.45 42.29
CA CYS A 41 63.16 59.88 43.65
C CYS A 41 64.61 60.36 43.75
N GLN A 42 65.53 59.70 43.07
CA GLN A 42 66.95 60.07 43.05
C GLN A 42 67.19 61.39 42.29
N SER A 43 66.53 61.59 41.13
CA SER A 43 66.60 62.86 40.37
C SER A 43 66.00 64.07 41.09
N VAL A 44 64.97 63.83 41.92
CA VAL A 44 64.32 64.87 42.75
C VAL A 44 65.19 65.22 43.97
N TYR A 45 65.99 64.27 44.48
CA TYR A 45 66.84 64.47 45.66
C TYR A 45 68.20 65.11 45.33
N ASP A 46 68.81 64.76 44.19
CA ASP A 46 70.15 65.25 43.80
C ASP A 46 70.15 66.63 43.09
N GLY A 47 68.98 67.23 42.88
CA GLY A 47 68.86 68.63 42.42
C GLY A 47 69.35 68.93 40.99
N GLN A 48 69.82 67.93 40.23
CA GLN A 48 70.12 68.05 38.81
C GLN A 48 69.60 66.84 38.02
N GLU A 49 69.08 67.14 36.84
CA GLU A 49 68.70 66.22 35.74
C GLU A 49 67.25 65.70 35.67
N HIS A 50 66.27 66.60 35.85
CA HIS A 50 64.89 66.37 35.39
C HIS A 50 64.79 65.97 33.90
N GLY A 51 65.71 66.45 33.06
CA GLY A 51 65.77 66.12 31.63
C GLY A 51 65.98 64.62 31.38
N LEU A 52 66.89 63.98 32.12
CA LEU A 52 67.14 62.54 31.99
C LEU A 52 65.97 61.68 32.46
N PHE A 53 65.23 62.13 33.47
CA PHE A 53 64.01 61.45 33.89
C PHE A 53 62.93 61.52 32.80
N MET A 54 62.67 62.70 32.24
CA MET A 54 61.71 62.88 31.16
C MET A 54 62.11 62.09 29.92
N GLU A 55 63.39 62.06 29.57
CA GLU A 55 63.92 61.26 28.45
C GLU A 55 63.70 59.76 28.65
N LYS A 56 63.94 59.24 29.87
CA LYS A 56 63.67 57.82 30.21
C LYS A 56 62.18 57.48 30.23
N LEU A 57 61.34 58.41 30.71
CA LEU A 57 59.87 58.26 30.69
C LEU A 57 59.35 58.21 29.25
N ASP A 58 59.77 59.16 28.41
CA ASP A 58 59.43 59.21 27.00
C ASP A 58 59.92 57.98 26.24
N ALA A 59 61.13 57.50 26.53
CA ALA A 59 61.64 56.25 25.96
C ALA A 59 60.77 55.05 26.35
N ARG A 60 60.24 55.02 27.57
CA ARG A 60 59.36 53.95 28.04
C ARG A 60 57.95 54.02 27.45
N ILE A 61 57.38 55.21 27.31
CA ILE A 61 56.09 55.43 26.64
C ILE A 61 56.21 54.94 25.19
N ARG A 62 57.22 55.41 24.45
CA ARG A 62 57.48 54.97 23.07
C ARG A 62 57.71 53.45 22.96
N ASN A 63 58.34 52.83 23.96
CA ASN A 63 58.52 51.38 23.96
C ASN A 63 57.18 50.64 24.16
N HIS A 64 56.35 51.09 25.09
CA HIS A 64 55.03 50.48 25.30
C HIS A 64 54.09 50.72 24.10
N ASP A 65 54.11 51.89 23.48
CA ASP A 65 53.33 52.14 22.26
C ASP A 65 53.72 51.16 21.14
N ARG A 66 55.03 50.91 20.97
CA ARG A 66 55.53 49.90 20.01
C ARG A 66 55.12 48.47 20.38
N GLU A 67 55.10 48.13 21.66
CA GLU A 67 54.64 46.82 22.13
C GLU A 67 53.14 46.63 21.90
N ILE A 68 52.33 47.66 22.17
CA ILE A 68 50.89 47.69 21.89
C ILE A 68 50.65 47.52 20.39
N GLU A 69 51.33 48.30 19.56
CA GLU A 69 51.21 48.23 18.11
C GLU A 69 51.61 46.85 17.55
N LYS A 70 52.70 46.27 18.07
CA LYS A 70 53.14 44.92 17.69
C LYS A 70 52.12 43.85 18.07
N MET A 71 51.53 43.96 19.25
CA MET A 71 50.51 43.03 19.74
C MET A 71 49.20 43.16 18.95
N CYS A 72 48.77 44.38 18.66
CA CYS A 72 47.62 44.63 17.78
C CYS A 72 47.85 44.08 16.37
N ASN A 73 48.99 44.39 15.74
CA ASN A 73 49.32 43.89 14.41
C ASN A 73 49.42 42.36 14.37
N HIS A 74 49.90 41.72 15.43
CA HIS A 74 49.97 40.26 15.52
C HIS A 74 48.59 39.61 15.58
N HIS A 75 47.63 40.21 16.28
CA HIS A 75 46.30 39.62 16.49
C HIS A 75 45.23 40.08 15.48
N PHE A 76 45.45 41.18 14.76
CA PHE A 76 44.45 41.74 13.85
C PHE A 76 44.07 40.76 12.73
N GLN A 77 45.05 40.05 12.16
CA GLN A 77 44.79 39.06 11.12
C GLN A 77 43.94 37.89 11.65
N GLY A 78 44.26 37.35 12.83
CA GLY A 78 43.48 36.27 13.44
C GLY A 78 42.04 36.67 13.77
N PHE A 79 41.81 37.94 14.12
CA PHE A 79 40.46 38.48 14.30
C PHE A 79 39.69 38.56 12.96
N VAL A 80 40.33 39.07 11.90
CA VAL A 80 39.74 39.14 10.56
C VAL A 80 39.42 37.74 10.02
N ASP A 81 40.32 36.79 10.21
CA ASP A 81 40.13 35.40 9.80
C ASP A 81 38.95 34.77 10.55
N SER A 82 38.85 35.00 11.87
CA SER A 82 37.73 34.50 12.70
C SER A 82 36.37 35.07 12.26
N ILE A 83 36.29 36.38 11.95
CA ILE A 83 35.08 36.98 11.40
C ILE A 83 34.73 36.37 10.04
N THR A 84 35.73 36.18 9.19
CA THR A 84 35.53 35.63 7.85
C THR A 84 34.98 34.20 7.92
N GLU A 85 35.53 33.36 8.80
CA GLU A 85 35.01 32.01 9.06
C GLU A 85 33.59 32.03 9.62
N LEU A 86 33.27 32.92 10.57
CA LEU A 86 31.92 33.07 11.10
C LEU A 86 30.90 33.43 9.99
N LEU A 87 31.29 34.31 9.06
CA LEU A 87 30.46 34.70 7.93
C LEU A 87 30.23 33.54 6.95
N LYS A 88 31.25 32.70 6.71
CA LYS A 88 31.11 31.47 5.92
C LYS A 88 30.14 30.50 6.57
N VAL A 89 30.33 30.18 7.86
CA VAL A 89 29.46 29.29 8.62
C VAL A 89 28.01 29.78 8.60
N ARG A 90 27.78 31.09 8.74
CA ARG A 90 26.44 31.67 8.61
C ARG A 90 25.82 31.41 7.23
N GLY A 91 26.60 31.59 6.16
CA GLY A 91 26.15 31.32 4.80
C GLY A 91 25.82 29.84 4.58
N GLU A 92 26.65 28.94 5.07
CA GLU A 92 26.43 27.49 5.00
C GLU A 92 25.20 27.07 5.81
N ALA A 93 25.01 27.59 7.02
CA ALA A 93 23.84 27.33 7.85
C ALA A 93 22.55 27.79 7.16
N GLN A 94 22.57 28.94 6.48
CA GLN A 94 21.42 29.44 5.74
C GLN A 94 21.11 28.58 4.50
N LYS A 95 22.13 28.09 3.81
CA LYS A 95 21.97 27.13 2.70
C LYS A 95 21.43 25.79 3.17
N LEU A 96 21.94 25.28 4.29
CA LEU A 96 21.43 24.03 4.88
C LEU A 96 19.97 24.19 5.28
N LYS A 97 19.62 25.32 5.93
CA LYS A 97 18.23 25.63 6.29
C LYS A 97 17.32 25.60 5.05
N SER A 98 17.71 26.25 3.95
CA SER A 98 16.88 26.27 2.74
C SER A 98 16.72 24.88 2.11
N GLN A 99 17.80 24.08 2.09
CA GLN A 99 17.76 22.70 1.61
C GLN A 99 16.85 21.81 2.46
N VAL A 100 16.92 21.93 3.79
CA VAL A 100 16.05 21.18 4.71
C VAL A 100 14.60 21.57 4.52
N THR A 101 14.29 22.87 4.41
CA THR A 101 12.91 23.31 4.18
C THR A 101 12.35 22.84 2.85
N GLU A 102 13.17 22.89 1.79
CA GLU A 102 12.76 22.43 0.46
C GLU A 102 12.56 20.91 0.42
N THR A 103 13.46 20.15 1.04
CA THR A 103 13.34 18.69 1.15
C THR A 103 12.11 18.30 1.94
N ASN A 104 11.84 18.98 3.05
CA ASN A 104 10.62 18.75 3.83
C ASN A 104 9.35 19.06 3.01
N ARG A 105 9.37 20.14 2.22
CA ARG A 105 8.23 20.48 1.36
C ARG A 105 7.97 19.40 0.32
N ARG A 106 9.01 18.96 -0.40
CA ARG A 106 8.90 17.87 -1.40
C ARG A 106 8.41 16.58 -0.77
N LEU A 107 8.95 16.20 0.38
CA LEU A 107 8.53 14.99 1.09
C LEU A 107 7.05 15.04 1.47
N GLN A 108 6.55 16.21 1.90
CA GLN A 108 5.13 16.38 2.21
C GLN A 108 4.24 16.31 0.96
N ASP A 109 4.68 16.92 -0.14
CA ASP A 109 3.98 16.90 -1.42
C ASP A 109 3.92 15.45 -1.96
N ASP A 110 5.05 14.76 -2.05
CA ASP A 110 5.12 13.35 -2.49
C ASP A 110 4.33 12.43 -1.54
N GLY A 111 4.38 12.71 -0.23
CA GLY A 111 3.63 11.97 0.78
C GLY A 111 2.12 12.11 0.61
N LYS A 112 1.64 13.28 0.16
CA LYS A 112 0.21 13.51 -0.12
C LYS A 112 -0.26 12.72 -1.34
N ASP A 113 0.53 12.69 -2.40
CA ASP A 113 0.22 11.93 -3.62
C ASP A 113 0.23 10.41 -3.35
N LEU A 114 1.19 9.95 -2.54
CA LEU A 114 1.24 8.56 -2.09
C LEU A 114 0.01 8.18 -1.26
N MET A 115 -0.41 9.05 -0.33
CA MET A 115 -1.61 8.83 0.47
C MET A 115 -2.87 8.74 -0.38
N SER A 116 -3.00 9.60 -1.41
CA SER A 116 -4.12 9.53 -2.37
C SER A 116 -4.14 8.17 -3.09
N SER A 117 -2.99 7.78 -3.64
CA SER A 117 -2.83 6.50 -4.34
C SER A 117 -3.13 5.30 -3.43
N MET A 118 -2.79 5.38 -2.14
CA MET A 118 -3.07 4.33 -1.16
C MET A 118 -4.58 4.18 -0.88
N GLU A 119 -5.32 5.28 -0.79
CA GLU A 119 -6.78 5.21 -0.59
C GLU A 119 -7.48 4.64 -1.84
N GLU A 120 -7.03 5.02 -3.04
CA GLU A 120 -7.51 4.41 -4.29
C GLU A 120 -7.25 2.90 -4.33
N LEU A 121 -6.04 2.46 -3.94
CA LEU A 121 -5.69 1.04 -3.87
C LEU A 121 -6.58 0.30 -2.87
N LYS A 122 -6.87 0.91 -1.71
CA LYS A 122 -7.76 0.32 -0.70
C LYS A 122 -9.18 0.17 -1.24
N GLN A 123 -9.71 1.18 -1.93
CA GLN A 123 -11.01 1.09 -2.60
C GLN A 123 -11.02 -0.02 -3.66
N CYS A 124 -9.97 -0.09 -4.48
CA CYS A 124 -9.81 -1.14 -5.49
C CYS A 124 -9.79 -2.55 -4.85
N ARG A 125 -9.10 -2.73 -3.72
CA ARG A 125 -9.09 -4.01 -2.99
C ARG A 125 -10.46 -4.41 -2.45
N VAL A 126 -11.24 -3.45 -1.96
CA VAL A 126 -12.63 -3.70 -1.53
C VAL A 126 -13.47 -4.14 -2.71
N GLN A 127 -13.37 -3.45 -3.85
CA GLN A 127 -14.06 -3.83 -5.08
C GLN A 127 -13.64 -5.23 -5.55
N GLN A 128 -12.34 -5.53 -5.58
CA GLN A 128 -11.82 -6.84 -5.93
C GLN A 128 -12.37 -7.94 -5.03
N ARG A 129 -12.42 -7.71 -3.71
CA ARG A 129 -13.02 -8.65 -2.75
C ARG A 129 -14.52 -8.85 -3.00
N ASN A 130 -15.25 -7.78 -3.29
CA ASN A 130 -16.68 -7.85 -3.60
C ASN A 130 -16.92 -8.64 -4.90
N ILE A 131 -16.09 -8.42 -5.92
CA ILE A 131 -16.13 -9.13 -7.19
C ILE A 131 -15.84 -10.62 -6.95
N ALA A 132 -14.76 -10.96 -6.27
CA ALA A 132 -14.40 -12.35 -5.96
C ALA A 132 -15.50 -13.07 -5.17
N THR A 133 -16.09 -12.41 -4.17
CA THR A 133 -17.21 -12.95 -3.39
C THR A 133 -18.44 -13.16 -4.27
N THR A 134 -18.70 -12.26 -5.22
CA THR A 134 -19.84 -12.37 -6.14
C THR A 134 -19.64 -13.53 -7.11
N ILE A 135 -18.43 -13.66 -7.67
CA ILE A 135 -18.06 -14.78 -8.53
C ILE A 135 -18.29 -16.09 -7.77
N ASP A 136 -17.74 -16.22 -6.57
CA ASP A 136 -17.90 -17.42 -5.75
C ASP A 136 -19.38 -17.75 -5.52
N LYS A 137 -20.19 -16.77 -5.11
CA LYS A 137 -21.64 -16.96 -4.91
C LYS A 137 -22.35 -17.41 -6.19
N LEU A 138 -22.04 -16.80 -7.34
CA LEU A 138 -22.63 -17.17 -8.62
C LEU A 138 -22.20 -18.57 -9.07
N THR A 139 -20.92 -18.94 -8.88
CA THR A 139 -20.40 -20.28 -9.16
C THR A 139 -21.13 -21.34 -8.35
N HIS A 140 -21.47 -21.06 -7.09
CA HIS A 140 -22.30 -21.97 -6.28
C HIS A 140 -23.73 -22.12 -6.81
N CYS A 141 -24.30 -21.08 -7.42
CA CYS A 141 -25.67 -21.10 -7.95
C CYS A 141 -25.78 -21.75 -9.34
N LEU A 142 -24.72 -21.66 -10.14
CA LEU A 142 -24.66 -22.13 -11.52
C LEU A 142 -25.17 -23.57 -11.74
N PRO A 143 -24.72 -24.60 -10.99
CA PRO A 143 -25.18 -25.97 -11.22
C PRO A 143 -26.69 -26.17 -10.95
N VAL A 144 -27.27 -25.38 -10.03
CA VAL A 144 -28.71 -25.41 -9.74
C VAL A 144 -29.50 -24.86 -10.94
N LEU A 145 -29.05 -23.73 -11.47
CA LEU A 145 -29.68 -23.06 -12.61
C LEU A 145 -29.55 -23.88 -13.90
N GLU A 146 -28.37 -24.45 -14.17
CA GLU A 146 -28.13 -25.31 -15.33
C GLU A 146 -29.03 -26.55 -15.31
N MET A 147 -29.11 -27.22 -14.15
CA MET A 147 -29.93 -28.43 -14.05
C MET A 147 -31.43 -28.11 -14.12
N TYR A 148 -31.86 -26.96 -13.58
CA TYR A 148 -33.23 -26.48 -13.76
C TYR A 148 -33.53 -26.13 -15.23
N SER A 149 -32.59 -25.49 -15.94
CA SER A 149 -32.72 -25.24 -17.40
C SER A 149 -32.86 -26.55 -18.18
N ARG A 150 -32.01 -27.53 -17.88
CA ARG A 150 -32.05 -28.87 -18.48
C ARG A 150 -33.39 -29.57 -18.24
N LEU A 151 -33.97 -29.44 -17.04
CA LEU A 151 -35.30 -29.96 -16.72
C LEU A 151 -36.36 -29.33 -17.63
N GLN A 152 -36.35 -27.99 -17.77
CA GLN A 152 -37.30 -27.27 -18.62
C GLN A 152 -37.19 -27.70 -20.08
N GLU A 153 -35.98 -27.90 -20.60
CA GLU A 153 -35.76 -28.41 -21.96
C GLU A 153 -36.29 -29.84 -22.14
N GLN A 154 -36.05 -30.74 -21.17
CA GLN A 154 -36.56 -32.11 -21.21
C GLN A 154 -38.10 -32.14 -21.20
N MET A 155 -38.73 -31.26 -20.42
CA MET A 155 -40.19 -31.10 -20.41
C MET A 155 -40.72 -30.61 -21.76
N LYS A 156 -40.08 -29.60 -22.38
CA LYS A 156 -40.43 -29.11 -23.73
C LYS A 156 -40.28 -30.20 -24.80
N ALA A 157 -39.24 -31.02 -24.69
CA ALA A 157 -38.98 -32.15 -25.58
C ALA A 157 -39.89 -33.38 -25.33
N ARG A 158 -40.86 -33.30 -24.41
CA ARG A 158 -41.77 -34.39 -23.98
C ARG A 158 -41.04 -35.63 -23.46
N ARG A 159 -39.79 -35.47 -23.00
CA ARG A 159 -38.99 -36.54 -22.39
C ARG A 159 -39.28 -36.59 -20.88
N TYR A 160 -40.47 -37.06 -20.52
CA TYR A 160 -40.98 -37.00 -19.14
C TYR A 160 -40.19 -37.85 -18.14
N TYR A 161 -39.72 -39.03 -18.54
CA TYR A 161 -38.91 -39.88 -17.66
C TYR A 161 -37.54 -39.25 -17.34
N PRO A 162 -36.73 -38.80 -18.33
CA PRO A 162 -35.52 -38.02 -18.05
C PRO A 162 -35.77 -36.76 -17.23
N ALA A 163 -36.89 -36.06 -17.47
CA ALA A 163 -37.29 -34.88 -16.70
C ALA A 163 -37.49 -35.21 -15.21
N LEU A 164 -38.23 -36.29 -14.90
CA LEU A 164 -38.44 -36.73 -13.51
C LEU A 164 -37.12 -37.08 -12.81
N ARG A 165 -36.21 -37.76 -13.51
CA ARG A 165 -34.87 -38.10 -12.97
C ARG A 165 -34.03 -36.84 -12.71
N THR A 166 -34.04 -35.87 -13.62
CA THR A 166 -33.34 -34.59 -13.42
C THR A 166 -33.95 -33.79 -12.26
N LEU A 167 -35.27 -33.81 -12.11
CA LEU A 167 -35.98 -33.15 -11.01
C LEU A 167 -35.65 -33.78 -9.65
N GLU A 168 -35.54 -35.11 -9.59
CA GLU A 168 -35.09 -35.83 -8.39
C GLU A 168 -33.65 -35.48 -8.02
N GLN A 169 -32.75 -35.44 -9.00
CA GLN A 169 -31.35 -35.03 -8.80
C GLN A 169 -31.22 -33.57 -8.31
N LEU A 170 -32.09 -32.68 -8.80
CA LEU A 170 -32.17 -31.29 -8.34
C LEU A 170 -32.53 -31.18 -6.86
N GLU A 171 -33.52 -31.96 -6.41
CA GLU A 171 -33.96 -32.00 -5.01
C GLU A 171 -32.89 -32.59 -4.08
N GLN A 172 -32.32 -33.73 -4.44
CA GLN A 172 -31.48 -34.51 -3.54
C GLN A 172 -30.02 -34.02 -3.50
N THR A 173 -29.49 -33.48 -4.60
CA THR A 173 -28.05 -33.18 -4.70
C THR A 173 -27.73 -31.70 -4.77
N CYS A 174 -28.51 -30.90 -5.50
CA CYS A 174 -28.12 -29.52 -5.83
C CYS A 174 -28.74 -28.48 -4.91
N LEU A 175 -30.03 -28.62 -4.54
CA LEU A 175 -30.68 -27.68 -3.62
C LEU A 175 -30.09 -27.67 -2.19
N PRO A 176 -29.72 -28.81 -1.57
CA PRO A 176 -29.12 -28.82 -0.23
C PRO A 176 -27.78 -28.07 -0.18
N ARG A 177 -27.02 -28.10 -1.28
CA ARG A 177 -25.72 -27.42 -1.41
C ARG A 177 -25.85 -25.89 -1.55
N ALA A 178 -27.00 -25.42 -2.01
CA ALA A 178 -27.28 -24.00 -2.27
C ALA A 178 -28.40 -23.44 -1.38
N GLY A 179 -28.75 -24.13 -0.29
CA GLY A 179 -29.93 -23.84 0.54
C GLY A 179 -29.96 -22.47 1.21
N GLN A 180 -28.81 -21.78 1.30
CA GLN A 180 -28.72 -20.42 1.83
C GLN A 180 -29.38 -19.36 0.94
N TYR A 181 -29.66 -19.67 -0.33
CA TYR A 181 -30.23 -18.71 -1.28
C TYR A 181 -31.75 -18.84 -1.36
N ARG A 182 -32.44 -17.69 -1.29
CA ARG A 182 -33.91 -17.63 -1.32
C ARG A 182 -34.53 -18.27 -2.57
N PHE A 183 -33.88 -18.17 -3.73
CA PHE A 183 -34.39 -18.80 -4.96
C PHE A 183 -34.39 -20.34 -4.88
N CYS A 184 -33.49 -20.95 -4.10
CA CYS A 184 -33.47 -22.40 -3.87
C CYS A 184 -34.69 -22.84 -3.07
N SER A 185 -35.14 -22.06 -2.07
CA SER A 185 -36.38 -22.33 -1.32
C SER A 185 -37.60 -22.31 -2.25
N ILE A 186 -37.69 -21.28 -3.09
CA ILE A 186 -38.78 -21.15 -4.06
C ILE A 186 -38.75 -22.31 -5.05
N MET A 187 -37.58 -22.75 -5.51
CA MET A 187 -37.47 -23.92 -6.37
C MET A 187 -37.97 -25.18 -5.66
N ALA A 188 -37.54 -25.43 -4.42
CA ALA A 188 -37.95 -26.59 -3.63
C ALA A 188 -39.48 -26.64 -3.44
N GLU A 189 -40.11 -25.51 -3.12
CA GLU A 189 -41.57 -25.40 -2.99
C GLU A 189 -42.32 -25.70 -4.30
N ASN A 190 -41.69 -25.48 -5.46
CA ASN A 190 -42.28 -25.74 -6.77
C ASN A 190 -42.04 -27.17 -7.29
N ILE A 191 -41.09 -27.93 -6.73
CA ILE A 191 -40.82 -29.32 -7.11
C ILE A 191 -42.07 -30.22 -7.10
N PRO A 192 -42.89 -30.26 -6.02
CA PRO A 192 -44.08 -31.13 -6.00
C PRO A 192 -45.11 -30.75 -7.06
N LYS A 193 -45.22 -29.47 -7.38
CA LYS A 193 -46.10 -28.97 -8.46
C LYS A 193 -45.59 -29.44 -9.82
N LEU A 194 -44.29 -29.33 -10.08
CA LEU A 194 -43.67 -29.82 -11.31
C LEU A 194 -43.80 -31.34 -11.47
N ARG A 195 -43.63 -32.12 -10.40
CA ARG A 195 -43.88 -33.58 -10.42
C ARG A 195 -45.31 -33.90 -10.84
N THR A 196 -46.27 -33.22 -10.25
CA THR A 196 -47.70 -33.40 -10.56
C THR A 196 -47.98 -33.03 -12.02
N GLN A 197 -47.47 -31.88 -12.47
CA GLN A 197 -47.61 -31.43 -13.86
C GLN A 197 -47.04 -32.43 -14.88
N ILE A 198 -45.84 -32.97 -14.62
CA ILE A 198 -45.23 -33.99 -15.50
C ILE A 198 -46.09 -35.24 -15.56
N ARG A 199 -46.56 -35.75 -14.41
CA ARG A 199 -47.43 -36.90 -14.33
C ARG A 199 -48.73 -36.69 -15.12
N ASP A 200 -49.42 -35.57 -14.89
CA ASP A 200 -50.73 -35.31 -15.48
C ASP A 200 -50.62 -35.12 -17.00
N THR A 201 -49.55 -34.45 -17.45
CA THR A 201 -49.26 -34.28 -18.89
C THR A 201 -48.94 -35.62 -19.55
N ALA A 202 -48.09 -36.45 -18.92
CA ALA A 202 -47.75 -37.77 -19.44
C ALA A 202 -48.97 -38.69 -19.49
N MET A 203 -49.82 -38.67 -18.46
CA MET A 203 -51.05 -39.46 -18.39
C MET A 203 -52.07 -39.04 -19.46
N THR A 204 -52.21 -37.72 -19.68
CA THR A 204 -53.08 -37.20 -20.73
C THR A 204 -52.61 -37.65 -22.11
N GLN A 205 -51.31 -37.56 -22.39
CA GLN A 205 -50.76 -38.04 -23.67
C GLN A 205 -50.93 -39.54 -23.87
N LEU A 206 -50.78 -40.35 -22.82
CA LEU A 206 -51.04 -41.77 -22.89
C LEU A 206 -52.53 -42.05 -23.19
N ARG A 207 -53.44 -41.34 -22.52
CA ARG A 207 -54.87 -41.46 -22.77
C ARG A 207 -55.23 -41.10 -24.22
N ASP A 208 -54.70 -40.00 -24.73
CA ASP A 208 -54.93 -39.53 -26.09
C ASP A 208 -54.35 -40.52 -27.12
N PHE A 209 -53.19 -41.12 -26.82
CA PHE A 209 -52.60 -42.18 -27.64
C PHE A 209 -53.47 -43.44 -27.69
N LEU A 210 -53.96 -43.91 -26.55
CA LEU A 210 -54.84 -45.09 -26.49
C LEU A 210 -56.18 -44.84 -27.20
N GLU A 211 -56.75 -43.64 -27.04
CA GLU A 211 -57.97 -43.24 -27.75
C GLU A 211 -57.75 -43.16 -29.27
N SER A 212 -56.58 -42.68 -29.70
CA SER A 212 -56.19 -42.71 -31.12
C SER A 212 -56.08 -44.13 -31.65
N ILE A 213 -55.43 -45.05 -30.93
CA ILE A 213 -55.36 -46.47 -31.31
C ILE A 213 -56.76 -47.04 -31.45
N ARG A 214 -57.64 -46.83 -30.45
CA ARG A 214 -59.01 -47.35 -30.46
C ARG A 214 -59.80 -46.92 -31.70
N LYS A 215 -59.66 -45.66 -32.13
CA LYS A 215 -60.33 -45.14 -33.33
C LYS A 215 -59.83 -45.77 -34.63
N HIS A 216 -58.55 -46.15 -34.68
CA HIS A 216 -57.94 -46.72 -35.88
C HIS A 216 -58.00 -48.26 -35.90
N SER A 217 -58.06 -48.91 -34.72
CA SER A 217 -58.09 -50.37 -34.60
C SER A 217 -59.31 -50.99 -35.26
N ASP A 218 -60.48 -50.34 -35.20
CA ASP A 218 -61.71 -50.87 -35.80
C ASP A 218 -61.59 -50.95 -37.33
N LYS A 219 -61.03 -49.92 -37.97
CA LYS A 219 -60.81 -49.88 -39.42
C LYS A 219 -59.75 -50.89 -39.87
N ILE A 220 -58.66 -51.01 -39.09
CA ILE A 220 -57.61 -51.99 -39.36
C ILE A 220 -58.18 -53.41 -39.20
N GLY A 221 -58.96 -53.64 -38.14
CA GLY A 221 -59.64 -54.91 -37.87
C GLY A 221 -60.62 -55.29 -38.98
N GLU A 222 -61.45 -54.36 -39.44
CA GLU A 222 -62.37 -54.59 -40.56
C GLU A 222 -61.61 -54.97 -41.84
N THR A 223 -60.51 -54.26 -42.14
CA THR A 223 -59.69 -54.53 -43.32
C THR A 223 -58.99 -55.88 -43.22
N ALA A 224 -58.45 -56.23 -42.06
CA ALA A 224 -57.83 -57.52 -41.78
C ALA A 224 -58.84 -58.68 -41.92
N ILE A 225 -60.04 -58.54 -41.33
CA ILE A 225 -61.11 -59.54 -41.44
C ILE A 225 -61.58 -59.68 -42.89
N ARG A 226 -61.69 -58.58 -43.63
CA ARG A 226 -62.06 -58.61 -45.06
C ARG A 226 -61.00 -59.35 -45.88
N GLN A 227 -59.71 -59.10 -45.64
CA GLN A 227 -58.60 -59.80 -46.28
C GLN A 227 -58.61 -61.31 -45.96
N VAL A 228 -58.79 -61.68 -44.70
CA VAL A 228 -58.91 -63.10 -44.29
C VAL A 228 -60.11 -63.75 -44.98
N ARG A 229 -61.27 -63.08 -45.04
CA ARG A 229 -62.46 -63.60 -45.73
C ARG A 229 -62.22 -63.80 -47.24
N THR A 230 -61.52 -62.88 -47.90
CA THR A 230 -61.15 -63.05 -49.32
C THR A 230 -60.14 -64.18 -49.52
N LEU A 231 -59.18 -64.35 -48.61
CA LEU A 231 -58.25 -65.49 -48.66
C LEU A 231 -59.00 -66.82 -48.50
N TRP A 232 -59.93 -66.92 -47.55
CA TRP A 232 -60.76 -68.11 -47.35
C TRP A 232 -61.69 -68.43 -48.53
N LYS A 233 -62.22 -67.41 -49.22
CA LYS A 233 -63.02 -67.61 -50.44
C LYS A 233 -62.19 -68.05 -51.65
N ASN A 234 -60.90 -67.71 -51.65
CA ASN A 234 -59.97 -68.05 -52.73
C ASN A 234 -59.14 -69.31 -52.39
N SER A 235 -59.35 -69.91 -51.21
CA SER A 235 -58.90 -71.26 -50.90
C SER A 235 -59.62 -72.23 -51.85
N PRO A 236 -58.93 -73.11 -52.58
CA PRO A 236 -59.59 -74.12 -53.38
C PRO A 236 -60.46 -74.97 -52.45
N THR A 237 -61.77 -74.99 -52.68
CA THR A 237 -62.59 -76.08 -52.17
C THR A 237 -62.06 -77.35 -52.82
N GLU A 238 -61.46 -78.25 -52.02
CA GLU A 238 -61.33 -79.65 -52.39
C GLU A 238 -62.71 -80.11 -52.82
N GLN A 239 -62.89 -80.25 -54.14
CA GLN A 239 -63.94 -81.05 -54.73
C GLN A 239 -63.61 -82.48 -54.33
N VAL A 240 -64.33 -82.99 -53.33
CA VAL A 240 -64.50 -84.42 -53.16
C VAL A 240 -65.51 -84.82 -54.25
N ASP A 241 -64.97 -85.18 -55.41
CA ASP A 241 -65.70 -85.95 -56.44
C ASP A 241 -65.81 -87.41 -55.94
N ASP A 242 -67.03 -87.94 -55.98
CA ASP A 242 -67.51 -89.34 -55.87
C ASP A 242 -66.82 -90.35 -54.92
#